data_AF-A0A9E2W5W2-F1
#
_entry.id   AF-A0A9E2W5W2-F1
#
_cell.length_a   1.000
_cell.length_b   1.000
_cell.length_c   1.000
_cell.angle_alpha   90.00
_cell.angle_beta   90.00
_cell.angle_gamma   90.00
#
_symmetry.space_group_name_H-M   'P 1'
#
loop_
_entity.id
_entity.type
_entity.pdbx_description
1 polymer ?
#
loop_
_entity_poly.entity_id
_entity_poly.type
_entity_poly.pdbx_seq_one_letter_code
_entity_poly.pdbx_strand_id
1 'polypeptide(L)'
;MTTKCFGDSTLHSILSFPDKLFGSIDKKSAEYQQKLQNQTIKYLHKLEKQEKRLQRKLAKTDSIAAKDVFGNIDSTYAALEKGMKTPNKTSTLQNIYNGHLDSMQTALKFLDQNKLLGNGIQTPGQLQSAMGSYGELQNKFNGAANVQQYLAQRQQYLTSQLKQYTLDKYLAPFKKEVYYYKAQVEEYTNLFNNADKLEAKLLETVRMLPAYQSFFNKHSELASLFRLPGNDITEQEILGMQTRSSVMQELEQRLGGPGAAQQAVQQGMEQGQGELQSLQNRLNNLTSGSMGNSDASIPNFSPNPQKTKSLVQRIELGANLQSAKPNGFFPITTDIGLSAGYKITSNKVIGIGLSYKIGWGQDIKHINITSQGVGLRSYLDIKLKGSIWISGGFEYNYMQAFKDLQTLHKNVDVWQESALIGLTKKTKIGKTTSNVQLLYDVLWKQQIPNAQPFKFRIGYSLK
;
A
#
# COMPACT_ATOMS: atom_id res chain seq x y z
N MET A 1 -23.87 -15.32 -37.32
CA MET A 1 -23.91 -13.90 -36.88
C MET A 1 -24.80 -13.82 -35.64
N THR A 2 -24.21 -13.86 -34.43
CA THR A 2 -24.96 -13.70 -33.17
C THR A 2 -23.98 -13.30 -32.05
N THR A 3 -23.55 -12.03 -32.06
CA THR A 3 -22.88 -11.37 -30.95
C THR A 3 -23.67 -10.10 -30.61
N LYS A 4 -24.89 -10.28 -30.10
CA LYS A 4 -25.67 -9.21 -29.48
C LYS A 4 -26.34 -9.76 -28.22
N CYS A 5 -26.34 -8.92 -27.17
CA CYS A 5 -27.23 -8.90 -25.99
C CYS A 5 -26.66 -9.18 -24.58
N PHE A 6 -25.46 -9.72 -24.36
CA PHE A 6 -24.95 -9.86 -22.97
C PHE A 6 -24.25 -8.58 -22.42
N GLY A 7 -23.51 -7.86 -23.26
CA GLY A 7 -22.80 -6.63 -22.84
C GLY A 7 -23.74 -5.44 -22.59
N ASP A 8 -24.82 -5.33 -23.36
CA ASP A 8 -25.73 -4.18 -23.35
C ASP A 8 -26.62 -4.14 -22.09
N SER A 9 -27.18 -5.30 -21.70
CA SER A 9 -28.00 -5.42 -20.48
C SER A 9 -27.18 -5.21 -19.19
N THR A 10 -25.93 -5.67 -19.17
CA THR A 10 -25.04 -5.52 -17.99
C THR A 10 -24.49 -4.10 -17.88
N LEU A 11 -24.16 -3.45 -19.00
CA LEU A 11 -23.80 -2.03 -19.04
C LEU A 11 -24.97 -1.17 -18.54
N HIS A 12 -26.18 -1.43 -19.04
CA HIS A 12 -27.38 -0.71 -18.60
C HIS A 12 -27.63 -0.88 -17.10
N SER A 13 -27.45 -2.08 -16.54
CA SER A 13 -27.58 -2.33 -15.10
C SER A 13 -26.56 -1.56 -14.25
N ILE A 14 -25.30 -1.49 -14.67
CA ILE A 14 -24.25 -0.74 -13.94
C ILE A 14 -24.47 0.78 -14.06
N LEU A 15 -24.84 1.24 -15.25
CA LEU A 15 -25.11 2.65 -15.55
C LEU A 15 -26.48 3.11 -15.03
N SER A 16 -27.32 2.21 -14.52
CA SER A 16 -28.58 2.55 -13.83
C SER A 16 -28.38 3.13 -12.43
N PHE A 17 -27.16 3.04 -11.87
CA PHE A 17 -26.77 3.65 -10.60
C PHE A 17 -25.52 4.54 -10.74
N PRO A 18 -25.57 5.57 -11.60
CA PRO A 18 -24.39 6.37 -11.95
C PRO A 18 -23.81 7.10 -10.72
N ASP A 19 -24.66 7.58 -9.82
CA ASP A 19 -24.24 8.28 -8.60
C ASP A 19 -23.39 7.39 -7.69
N LYS A 20 -23.79 6.13 -7.55
CA LYS A 20 -23.06 5.16 -6.71
C LYS A 20 -21.74 4.75 -7.36
N LEU A 21 -21.74 4.58 -8.68
CA LEU A 21 -20.55 4.23 -9.45
C LEU A 21 -19.53 5.39 -9.43
N PHE A 22 -19.90 6.53 -10.01
CA PHE A 22 -18.99 7.66 -10.18
C PHE A 22 -18.67 8.34 -8.85
N GLY A 23 -19.62 8.40 -7.91
CA GLY A 23 -19.35 8.90 -6.56
C GLY A 23 -18.37 8.02 -5.77
N SER A 24 -18.41 6.70 -5.94
CA SER A 24 -17.43 5.80 -5.31
C SER A 24 -16.04 5.97 -5.93
N ILE A 25 -15.97 6.05 -7.26
CA ILE A 25 -14.74 6.27 -8.04
C ILE A 25 -14.09 7.61 -7.66
N ASP A 26 -14.87 8.69 -7.64
CA ASP A 26 -14.43 10.03 -7.25
C ASP A 26 -13.88 10.07 -5.82
N LYS A 27 -14.67 9.60 -4.85
CA LYS A 27 -14.28 9.56 -3.44
C LYS A 27 -12.99 8.77 -3.22
N LYS A 28 -12.89 7.58 -3.82
CA LYS A 28 -11.71 6.72 -3.69
C LYS A 28 -10.46 7.40 -4.26
N SER A 29 -10.56 7.97 -5.45
CA SER A 29 -9.46 8.70 -6.09
C SER A 29 -9.00 9.89 -5.24
N ALA A 30 -9.94 10.71 -4.75
CA ALA A 30 -9.63 11.82 -3.86
C ALA A 30 -8.94 11.38 -2.55
N GLU A 31 -9.39 10.28 -1.94
CA GLU A 31 -8.72 9.70 -0.76
C GLU A 31 -7.28 9.26 -1.06
N TYR A 32 -7.02 8.63 -2.21
CA TYR A 32 -5.67 8.21 -2.62
C TYR A 32 -4.77 9.41 -2.90
N GLN A 33 -5.28 10.43 -3.59
CA GLN A 33 -4.55 11.68 -3.82
C GLN A 33 -4.07 12.29 -2.50
N GLN A 34 -4.98 12.41 -1.53
CA GLN A 34 -4.69 13.01 -0.23
C GLN A 34 -3.68 12.17 0.56
N LYS A 35 -3.85 10.84 0.59
CA LYS A 35 -2.92 9.91 1.27
C LYS A 35 -1.52 9.99 0.67
N LEU A 36 -1.40 9.96 -0.66
CA LEU A 36 -0.14 10.06 -1.38
C LEU A 36 0.53 11.41 -1.09
N GLN A 37 -0.17 12.52 -1.28
CA GLN A 37 0.34 13.87 -1.01
C GLN A 37 0.86 14.02 0.42
N ASN A 38 0.03 13.68 1.42
CA ASN A 38 0.38 13.87 2.82
C ASN A 38 1.61 13.04 3.22
N GLN A 39 1.74 11.84 2.67
CA GLN A 39 2.87 10.96 2.99
C GLN A 39 4.14 11.40 2.28
N THR A 40 4.06 11.85 1.03
CA THR A 40 5.19 12.47 0.34
C THR A 40 5.71 13.67 1.13
N ILE A 41 4.84 14.61 1.50
CA ILE A 41 5.21 15.79 2.31
C ILE A 41 5.84 15.36 3.65
N LYS A 42 5.25 14.37 4.33
CA LYS A 42 5.79 13.85 5.59
C LYS A 42 7.22 13.30 5.43
N TYR A 43 7.52 12.57 4.36
CA TYR A 43 8.86 12.07 4.11
C TYR A 43 9.82 13.18 3.68
N LEU A 44 9.37 14.15 2.89
CA LEU A 44 10.15 15.34 2.54
C LEU A 44 10.62 16.09 3.80
N HIS A 45 9.74 16.39 4.76
CA HIS A 45 10.13 17.02 6.04
C HIS A 45 11.17 16.20 6.82
N LYS A 46 11.06 14.87 6.82
CA LYS A 46 12.03 14.02 7.52
C LYS A 46 13.39 14.05 6.82
N LEU A 47 13.40 14.00 5.49
CA LEU A 47 14.60 14.01 4.66
C LEU A 47 15.32 15.36 4.78
N GLU A 48 14.57 16.46 4.70
CA GLU A 48 15.05 17.82 4.95
C GLU A 48 15.76 17.92 6.31
N LYS A 49 15.15 17.37 7.37
CA LYS A 49 15.74 17.33 8.72
C LYS A 49 17.03 16.50 8.77
N GLN A 50 17.10 15.37 8.07
CA GLN A 50 18.34 14.59 8.00
C GLN A 50 19.42 15.35 7.23
N GLU A 51 19.05 16.03 6.15
CA GLU A 51 19.97 16.78 5.33
C GLU A 51 20.54 18.00 6.06
N LYS A 52 19.71 18.76 6.79
CA LYS A 52 20.17 19.83 7.71
C LYS A 52 21.14 19.31 8.77
N ARG A 53 20.94 18.08 9.27
CA ARG A 53 21.87 17.46 10.22
C ARG A 53 23.21 17.11 9.57
N LEU A 54 23.20 16.64 8.33
CA LEU A 54 24.41 16.37 7.55
C LEU A 54 25.16 17.67 7.25
N GLN A 55 24.46 18.72 6.82
CA GLN A 55 25.02 20.05 6.58
C GLN A 55 25.72 20.58 7.84
N ARG A 56 25.07 20.54 9.01
CA ARG A 56 25.70 20.96 10.28
C ARG A 56 26.92 20.13 10.66
N LYS A 57 26.96 18.84 10.28
CA LYS A 57 28.13 17.98 10.53
C LYS A 57 29.27 18.34 9.59
N LEU A 58 28.99 18.53 8.30
CA LEU A 58 30.00 18.95 7.34
C LEU A 58 30.54 20.35 7.69
N ALA A 59 29.67 21.29 8.08
CA ALA A 59 30.07 22.66 8.41
C ALA A 59 31.02 22.76 9.61
N LYS A 60 31.07 21.74 10.48
CA LYS A 60 32.05 21.66 11.57
C LYS A 60 33.45 21.28 11.09
N THR A 61 33.54 20.61 9.95
CA THR A 61 34.80 20.20 9.33
C THR A 61 35.21 21.21 8.27
N ASP A 62 34.28 21.59 7.39
CA ASP A 62 34.46 22.53 6.29
C ASP A 62 33.14 23.26 6.01
N SER A 63 33.09 24.55 6.38
CA SER A 63 31.91 25.40 6.24
C SER A 63 31.64 25.82 4.80
N ILE A 64 32.68 25.91 3.96
CA ILE A 64 32.55 26.28 2.55
C ILE A 64 31.97 25.10 1.78
N ALA A 65 32.58 23.92 1.94
CA ALA A 65 32.06 22.69 1.34
C ALA A 65 30.63 22.37 1.80
N ALA A 66 30.27 22.68 3.06
CA ALA A 66 28.90 22.52 3.54
C ALA A 66 27.89 23.42 2.81
N LYS A 67 28.29 24.63 2.40
CA LYS A 67 27.43 25.49 1.60
C LYS A 67 27.35 24.99 0.16
N ASP A 68 28.45 24.56 -0.43
CA ASP A 68 28.50 24.10 -1.82
C ASP A 68 27.72 22.80 -2.04
N VAL A 69 27.85 21.83 -1.13
CA VAL A 69 27.17 20.52 -1.23
C VAL A 69 25.66 20.64 -0.96
N PHE A 70 25.27 21.42 0.04
CA PHE A 70 23.88 21.46 0.50
C PHE A 70 23.05 22.60 -0.06
N GLY A 71 23.68 23.70 -0.47
CA GLY A 71 23.00 24.89 -0.95
C GLY A 71 21.91 25.37 0.02
N ASN A 72 20.77 25.78 -0.55
CA ASN A 72 19.58 26.13 0.22
C ASN A 72 18.63 24.92 0.31
N ILE A 73 18.72 24.22 1.43
CA ILE A 73 17.88 23.05 1.72
C ILE A 73 16.41 23.47 1.81
N ASP A 74 16.09 24.57 2.51
CA ASP A 74 14.72 25.01 2.73
C ASP A 74 13.98 25.27 1.41
N SER A 75 14.60 26.00 0.49
CA SER A 75 13.98 26.30 -0.81
C SER A 75 13.80 25.05 -1.67
N THR A 76 14.75 24.11 -1.59
CA THR A 76 14.72 22.87 -2.36
C THR A 76 13.55 22.00 -1.94
N TYR A 77 13.36 21.78 -0.63
CA TYR A 77 12.26 20.97 -0.12
C TYR A 77 10.90 21.68 -0.26
N ALA A 78 10.85 23.01 -0.08
CA ALA A 78 9.64 23.78 -0.34
C ALA A 78 9.19 23.69 -1.80
N ALA A 79 10.12 23.64 -2.76
CA ALA A 79 9.80 23.44 -4.18
C ALA A 79 9.23 22.04 -4.46
N LEU A 80 9.81 20.99 -3.85
CA LEU A 80 9.30 19.61 -3.96
C LEU A 80 7.89 19.49 -3.37
N GLU A 81 7.64 20.10 -2.21
CA GLU A 81 6.32 20.12 -1.60
C GLU A 81 5.30 20.89 -2.44
N LYS A 82 5.70 22.03 -3.01
CA LYS A 82 4.85 22.81 -3.92
C LYS A 82 4.46 21.97 -5.14
N GLY A 83 5.41 21.24 -5.73
CA GLY A 83 5.17 20.30 -6.82
C GLY A 83 4.17 19.19 -6.47
N MET A 84 4.05 18.82 -5.19
CA MET A 84 3.03 17.88 -4.73
C MET A 84 1.65 18.52 -4.52
N LYS A 85 1.58 19.80 -4.17
CA LYS A 85 0.31 20.51 -3.89
C LYS A 85 -0.35 20.99 -5.18
N THR A 86 0.41 21.66 -6.03
CA THR A 86 -0.09 22.25 -7.28
C THR A 86 0.29 21.38 -8.48
N PRO A 87 -0.66 21.03 -9.36
CA PRO A 87 -0.33 20.34 -10.60
C PRO A 87 0.62 21.23 -11.42
N ASN A 88 1.79 20.69 -11.73
CA ASN A 88 2.78 21.39 -12.56
C ASN A 88 2.29 21.33 -14.01
N LYS A 89 1.46 22.28 -14.43
CA LYS A 89 0.96 22.38 -15.82
C LYS A 89 2.09 22.56 -16.85
N THR A 90 3.30 22.90 -16.38
CA THR A 90 4.46 23.29 -17.18
C THR A 90 5.52 22.20 -17.35
N SER A 91 5.41 21.04 -16.68
CA SER A 91 6.32 19.93 -16.97
C SER A 91 5.70 18.99 -18.01
N THR A 92 6.09 19.15 -19.26
CA THR A 92 5.99 18.15 -20.34
C THR A 92 6.79 16.86 -20.05
N LEU A 93 7.24 16.67 -18.81
CA LEU A 93 7.90 15.47 -18.32
C LEU A 93 6.84 14.40 -18.05
N GLN A 94 6.69 13.56 -19.08
CA GLN A 94 6.31 12.15 -19.06
C GLN A 94 5.35 11.76 -17.94
N ASN A 95 4.07 11.60 -18.29
CA ASN A 95 3.13 10.88 -17.44
C ASN A 95 3.73 9.52 -17.06
N ILE A 96 3.71 9.22 -15.77
CA ILE A 96 4.04 7.89 -15.30
C ILE A 96 2.92 6.99 -15.76
N TYR A 97 3.26 6.03 -16.61
CA TYR A 97 2.31 5.03 -17.02
C TYR A 97 1.82 4.19 -15.83
N ASN A 98 0.50 4.14 -15.67
CA ASN A 98 -0.18 3.21 -14.79
C ASN A 98 -1.35 2.58 -15.55
N GLY A 99 -1.32 1.25 -15.73
CA GLY A 99 -2.31 0.56 -16.54
C GLY A 99 -3.75 0.61 -15.99
N HIS A 100 -3.93 0.70 -14.66
CA HIS A 100 -5.26 0.86 -14.06
C HIS A 100 -5.80 2.28 -14.31
N LEU A 101 -4.98 3.31 -14.12
CA LEU A 101 -5.34 4.70 -14.45
C LEU A 101 -5.71 4.84 -15.93
N ASP A 102 -4.87 4.32 -16.83
CA ASP A 102 -5.08 4.39 -18.27
C ASP A 102 -6.39 3.69 -18.68
N SER A 103 -6.60 2.46 -18.19
CA SER A 103 -7.85 1.70 -18.42
C SER A 103 -9.08 2.48 -17.97
N MET A 104 -9.05 3.03 -16.75
CA MET A 104 -10.18 3.74 -16.18
C MET A 104 -10.41 5.10 -16.83
N GLN A 105 -9.37 5.92 -17.03
CA GLN A 105 -9.49 7.21 -17.72
C GLN A 105 -10.03 7.03 -19.13
N THR A 106 -9.54 6.02 -19.86
CA THR A 106 -10.03 5.71 -21.19
C THR A 106 -11.47 5.20 -21.18
N ALA A 107 -11.86 4.40 -20.17
CA ALA A 107 -13.25 3.98 -19.98
C ALA A 107 -14.19 5.16 -19.70
N LEU A 108 -13.82 6.07 -18.78
CA LEU A 108 -14.63 7.23 -18.45
C LEU A 108 -14.77 8.18 -19.65
N LYS A 109 -13.68 8.43 -20.41
CA LYS A 109 -13.72 9.20 -21.66
C LYS A 109 -14.63 8.55 -22.72
N PHE A 110 -14.57 7.22 -22.85
CA PHE A 110 -15.43 6.49 -23.78
C PHE A 110 -16.91 6.66 -23.43
N LEU A 111 -17.27 6.55 -22.15
CA LEU A 111 -18.65 6.74 -21.68
C LEU A 111 -19.15 8.16 -21.95
N ASP A 112 -18.30 9.16 -21.70
CA ASP A 112 -18.60 10.58 -21.94
C ASP A 112 -18.86 10.87 -23.42
N GLN A 113 -17.90 10.51 -24.29
CA GLN A 113 -17.96 10.82 -25.72
C GLN A 113 -19.10 10.11 -26.46
N ASN A 114 -19.45 8.90 -26.03
CA ASN A 114 -20.51 8.10 -26.65
C ASN A 114 -21.89 8.34 -26.01
N LYS A 115 -21.99 9.25 -25.03
CA LYS A 115 -23.26 9.58 -24.32
C LYS A 115 -24.00 8.33 -23.85
N LEU A 116 -23.28 7.34 -23.34
CA LEU A 116 -23.83 6.03 -22.96
C LEU A 116 -24.58 6.05 -21.62
N LEU A 117 -24.63 7.21 -20.95
CA LEU A 117 -25.49 7.47 -19.82
C LEU A 117 -26.88 7.82 -20.35
N GLY A 118 -27.88 6.96 -20.14
CA GLY A 118 -29.19 7.02 -20.81
C GLY A 118 -29.89 8.39 -20.77
N ASN A 119 -30.80 8.60 -21.74
CA ASN A 119 -31.48 9.87 -22.11
C ASN A 119 -32.34 10.57 -21.02
N GLY A 120 -32.18 10.26 -19.74
CA GLY A 120 -32.96 10.87 -18.65
C GLY A 120 -32.15 11.27 -17.42
N ILE A 121 -30.83 11.07 -17.41
CA ILE A 121 -30.01 11.39 -16.24
C ILE A 121 -29.20 12.66 -16.50
N GLN A 122 -29.51 13.72 -15.75
CA GLN A 122 -28.67 14.91 -15.62
C GLN A 122 -27.37 14.54 -14.85
N THR A 123 -26.52 13.72 -15.47
CA THR A 123 -25.22 13.22 -14.94
C THR A 123 -23.94 13.82 -15.56
N PRO A 124 -23.86 15.06 -16.08
CA PRO A 124 -22.56 15.63 -16.44
C PRO A 124 -21.62 15.78 -15.23
N GLY A 125 -22.15 16.14 -14.06
CA GLY A 125 -21.33 16.57 -12.92
C GLY A 125 -20.43 15.48 -12.35
N GLN A 126 -20.99 14.32 -11.99
CA GLN A 126 -20.24 13.28 -11.27
C GLN A 126 -19.30 12.47 -12.17
N LEU A 127 -19.67 12.23 -13.44
CA LEU A 127 -18.74 11.66 -14.41
C LEU A 127 -17.56 12.62 -14.62
N GLN A 128 -17.83 13.92 -14.78
CA GLN A 128 -16.77 14.93 -14.89
C GLN A 128 -15.91 15.03 -13.63
N SER A 129 -16.51 14.93 -12.43
CA SER A 129 -15.78 14.85 -11.16
C SER A 129 -14.88 13.62 -11.12
N ALA A 130 -15.40 12.43 -11.47
CA ALA A 130 -14.62 11.20 -11.50
C ALA A 130 -13.44 11.29 -12.49
N MET A 131 -13.67 11.86 -13.68
CA MET A 131 -12.61 12.14 -14.67
C MET A 131 -11.58 13.13 -14.13
N GLY A 132 -12.02 14.21 -13.49
CA GLY A 132 -11.16 15.19 -12.83
C GLY A 132 -10.30 14.56 -11.74
N SER A 133 -10.90 13.77 -10.85
CA SER A 133 -10.22 13.06 -9.77
C SER A 133 -9.20 12.04 -10.28
N TYR A 134 -9.46 11.36 -11.39
CA TYR A 134 -8.47 10.48 -12.01
C TYR A 134 -7.32 11.27 -12.67
N GLY A 135 -7.60 12.43 -13.27
CA GLY A 135 -6.56 13.33 -13.79
C GLY A 135 -5.68 13.92 -12.69
N GLU A 136 -6.29 14.34 -11.58
CA GLU A 136 -5.56 14.82 -10.40
C GLU A 136 -4.72 13.71 -9.76
N LEU A 137 -5.22 12.48 -9.71
CA LEU A 137 -4.46 11.34 -9.23
C LEU A 137 -3.24 11.04 -10.10
N GLN A 138 -3.38 11.09 -11.43
CA GLN A 138 -2.24 11.03 -12.35
C GLN A 138 -1.20 12.11 -12.03
N ASN A 139 -1.63 13.35 -11.79
CA ASN A 139 -0.73 14.44 -11.42
C ASN A 139 0.00 14.18 -10.09
N LYS A 140 -0.67 13.61 -9.09
CA LYS A 140 -0.03 13.25 -7.80
C LYS A 140 1.00 12.14 -7.98
N PHE A 141 0.70 11.17 -8.84
CA PHE A 141 1.65 10.12 -9.18
C PHE A 141 2.88 10.69 -9.90
N ASN A 142 2.70 11.52 -10.93
CA ASN A 142 3.79 12.22 -11.62
C ASN A 142 4.67 13.00 -10.62
N GLY A 143 4.04 13.75 -9.71
CA GLY A 143 4.74 14.43 -8.61
C GLY A 143 5.53 13.48 -7.71
N ALA A 144 4.95 12.32 -7.36
CA ALA A 144 5.63 11.33 -6.53
C ALA A 144 6.87 10.72 -7.21
N ALA A 145 6.85 10.42 -8.52
CA ALA A 145 8.07 9.96 -9.20
C ALA A 145 9.10 11.06 -9.37
N ASN A 146 8.70 12.31 -9.65
CA ASN A 146 9.64 13.43 -9.67
C ASN A 146 10.39 13.54 -8.34
N VAL A 147 9.69 13.39 -7.21
CA VAL A 147 10.32 13.31 -5.89
C VAL A 147 11.21 12.08 -5.75
N GLN A 148 10.78 10.89 -6.20
CA GLN A 148 11.60 9.67 -6.13
C GLN A 148 12.90 9.82 -6.93
N GLN A 149 12.83 10.35 -8.15
CA GLN A 149 13.98 10.60 -9.03
C GLN A 149 14.95 11.59 -8.38
N TYR A 150 14.42 12.73 -7.89
CA TYR A 150 15.22 13.71 -7.16
C TYR A 150 15.93 13.05 -5.96
N LEU A 151 15.22 12.27 -5.15
CA LEU A 151 15.80 11.64 -3.96
C LEU A 151 16.84 10.57 -4.30
N ALA A 152 16.66 9.84 -5.40
CA ALA A 152 17.65 8.87 -5.88
C ALA A 152 18.95 9.58 -6.29
N GLN A 153 18.85 10.64 -7.09
CA GLN A 153 19.99 11.46 -7.50
C GLN A 153 20.66 12.13 -6.29
N ARG A 154 19.86 12.70 -5.37
CA ARG A 154 20.36 13.35 -4.16
C ARG A 154 21.07 12.36 -3.24
N GLN A 155 20.55 11.14 -3.09
CA GLN A 155 21.21 10.09 -2.32
C GLN A 155 22.58 9.71 -2.90
N GLN A 156 22.68 9.55 -4.22
CA GLN A 156 23.94 9.25 -4.90
C GLN A 156 24.94 10.40 -4.73
N TYR A 157 24.50 11.63 -4.99
CA TYR A 157 25.30 12.84 -4.83
C TYR A 157 25.82 13.01 -3.39
N LEU A 158 24.96 12.91 -2.37
CA LEU A 158 25.41 13.00 -0.98
C LEU A 158 26.35 11.85 -0.60
N THR A 159 26.18 10.65 -1.19
CA THR A 159 27.11 9.54 -0.95
C THR A 159 28.50 9.84 -1.49
N SER A 160 28.63 10.41 -2.69
CA SER A 160 29.94 10.76 -3.26
C SER A 160 30.59 11.92 -2.52
N GLN A 161 29.84 13.00 -2.26
CA GLN A 161 30.36 14.21 -1.62
C GLN A 161 30.77 14.03 -0.16
N LEU A 162 30.09 13.16 0.60
CA LEU A 162 30.40 12.95 2.03
C LEU A 162 31.51 11.93 2.27
N LYS A 163 31.87 11.12 1.26
CA LYS A 163 32.90 10.09 1.39
C LYS A 163 34.27 10.69 1.67
N GLN A 164 34.63 11.79 1.00
CA GLN A 164 35.90 12.49 1.20
C GLN A 164 36.07 13.09 2.61
N TYR A 165 34.95 13.30 3.33
CA TYR A 165 34.96 13.83 4.70
C TYR A 165 34.75 12.75 5.77
N THR A 166 34.75 11.46 5.43
CA THR A 166 34.43 10.34 6.35
C THR A 166 33.08 10.52 7.08
N LEU A 167 32.12 11.18 6.42
CA LEU A 167 30.76 11.42 6.94
C LEU A 167 29.71 10.47 6.35
N ASP A 168 30.12 9.52 5.53
CA ASP A 168 29.27 8.53 4.85
C ASP A 168 28.39 7.72 5.83
N LYS A 169 28.93 7.35 7.01
CA LYS A 169 28.16 6.64 8.05
C LYS A 169 26.95 7.42 8.56
N TYR A 170 27.00 8.75 8.51
CA TYR A 170 25.89 9.61 8.96
C TYR A 170 24.78 9.73 7.91
N LEU A 171 24.99 9.22 6.68
CA LEU A 171 23.99 9.20 5.61
C LEU A 171 22.96 8.06 5.78
N ALA A 172 23.22 7.08 6.65
CA ALA A 172 22.32 5.93 6.86
C ALA A 172 20.86 6.30 7.23
N PRO A 173 20.60 7.28 8.12
CA PRO A 173 19.23 7.74 8.40
C PRO A 173 18.53 8.35 7.17
N PHE A 174 19.26 9.07 6.32
CA PHE A 174 18.71 9.63 5.08
C PHE A 174 18.32 8.52 4.10
N LYS A 175 19.25 7.58 3.82
CA LYS A 175 19.00 6.40 2.95
C LYS A 175 17.79 5.60 3.43
N LYS A 176 17.62 5.46 4.75
CA LYS A 176 16.48 4.80 5.35
C LYS A 176 15.16 5.50 5.04
N GLU A 177 15.08 6.82 5.18
CA GLU A 177 13.85 7.55 4.86
C GLU A 177 13.56 7.56 3.36
N VAL A 178 14.57 7.64 2.48
CA VAL A 178 14.41 7.47 1.02
C VAL A 178 13.81 6.10 0.69
N TYR A 179 14.35 5.03 1.29
CA TYR A 179 13.82 3.68 1.11
C TYR A 179 12.36 3.56 1.56
N TYR A 180 12.02 4.04 2.76
CA TYR A 180 10.64 3.93 3.26
C TYR A 180 9.67 4.82 2.49
N TYR A 181 10.13 5.93 1.93
CA TYR A 181 9.33 6.73 1.00
C TYR A 181 9.02 5.93 -0.27
N LYS A 182 10.03 5.33 -0.92
CA LYS A 182 9.83 4.47 -2.11
C LYS A 182 8.82 3.36 -1.84
N ALA A 183 9.00 2.63 -0.73
CA ALA A 183 8.11 1.55 -0.34
C ALA A 183 6.69 2.04 0.00
N GLN A 184 6.53 3.26 0.51
CA GLN A 184 5.21 3.83 0.81
C GLN A 184 4.44 4.18 -0.47
N VAL A 185 5.12 4.75 -1.46
CA VAL A 185 4.53 5.05 -2.77
C VAL A 185 4.12 3.77 -3.47
N GLU A 186 5.00 2.75 -3.47
CA GLU A 186 4.71 1.43 -4.04
C GLU A 186 3.52 0.75 -3.38
N GLU A 187 3.40 0.79 -2.04
CA GLU A 187 2.22 0.28 -1.34
C GLU A 187 0.95 1.00 -1.79
N TYR A 188 0.97 2.33 -1.93
CA TYR A 188 -0.20 3.06 -2.41
C TYR A 188 -0.56 2.76 -3.86
N THR A 189 0.44 2.59 -4.73
CA THR A 189 0.21 2.16 -6.10
C THR A 189 -0.42 0.77 -6.14
N ASN A 190 0.09 -0.17 -5.34
CA ASN A 190 -0.48 -1.52 -5.25
C ASN A 190 -1.92 -1.50 -4.72
N LEU A 191 -2.19 -0.69 -3.71
CA LEU A 191 -3.54 -0.55 -3.16
C LEU A 191 -4.51 0.09 -4.16
N PHE A 192 -4.04 1.06 -4.94
CA PHE A 192 -4.83 1.71 -5.98
C PHE A 192 -5.10 0.77 -7.17
N ASN A 193 -4.08 0.03 -7.63
CA ASN A 193 -4.19 -0.92 -8.73
C ASN A 193 -5.15 -2.08 -8.43
N ASN A 194 -5.46 -2.33 -7.14
CA ASN A 194 -6.54 -3.21 -6.75
C ASN A 194 -7.90 -2.52 -7.00
N ALA A 195 -8.42 -2.72 -8.21
CA ALA A 195 -9.74 -2.24 -8.61
C ALA A 195 -10.80 -2.72 -7.60
N ASP A 196 -11.67 -1.80 -7.16
CA ASP A 196 -12.81 -2.21 -6.35
C ASP A 196 -13.84 -2.92 -7.24
N LYS A 197 -14.88 -3.51 -6.60
CA LYS A 197 -15.89 -4.28 -7.32
C LYS A 197 -16.60 -3.47 -8.41
N LEU A 198 -16.77 -2.15 -8.24
CA LEU A 198 -17.49 -1.30 -9.19
C LEU A 198 -16.58 -0.90 -10.36
N GLU A 199 -15.33 -0.51 -10.08
CA GLU A 199 -14.32 -0.25 -11.10
C GLU A 199 -14.03 -1.51 -11.94
N ALA A 200 -13.82 -2.65 -11.28
CA ALA A 200 -13.57 -3.91 -11.95
C ALA A 200 -14.76 -4.32 -12.83
N LYS A 201 -15.99 -4.15 -12.33
CA LYS A 201 -17.19 -4.49 -13.08
C LYS A 201 -17.43 -3.55 -14.26
N LEU A 202 -17.18 -2.25 -14.09
CA LEU A 202 -17.21 -1.28 -15.19
C LEU A 202 -16.22 -1.67 -16.28
N LEU A 203 -14.94 -1.90 -15.91
CA LEU A 203 -13.89 -2.30 -16.87
C LEU A 203 -14.22 -3.61 -17.57
N GLU A 204 -14.68 -4.62 -16.83
CA GLU A 204 -15.16 -5.89 -17.40
C GLU A 204 -16.22 -5.64 -18.47
N THR A 205 -17.22 -4.81 -18.16
CA THR A 205 -18.33 -4.54 -19.07
C THR A 205 -17.93 -3.74 -20.30
N VAL A 206 -17.16 -2.65 -20.16
CA VAL A 206 -16.73 -1.86 -21.33
C VAL A 206 -15.75 -2.64 -22.21
N ARG A 207 -14.88 -3.50 -21.64
CA ARG A 207 -13.95 -4.35 -22.39
C ARG A 207 -14.63 -5.34 -23.33
N MET A 208 -15.87 -5.73 -23.04
CA MET A 208 -16.66 -6.59 -23.93
C MET A 208 -17.17 -5.85 -25.18
N LEU A 209 -17.14 -4.51 -25.21
CA LEU A 209 -17.61 -3.72 -26.34
C LEU A 209 -16.49 -3.57 -27.38
N PRO A 210 -16.68 -4.04 -28.64
CA PRO A 210 -15.68 -3.83 -29.70
C PRO A 210 -15.38 -2.35 -29.95
N ALA A 211 -16.38 -1.48 -29.80
CA ALA A 211 -16.21 -0.03 -29.90
C ALA A 211 -15.23 0.51 -28.84
N TYR A 212 -15.30 0.02 -27.60
CA TYR A 212 -14.35 0.41 -26.55
C TYR A 212 -12.95 -0.16 -26.79
N GLN A 213 -12.81 -1.39 -27.31
CA GLN A 213 -11.49 -1.95 -27.64
C GLN A 213 -10.78 -1.10 -28.70
N SER A 214 -11.50 -0.74 -29.77
CA SER A 214 -10.99 0.17 -30.81
C SER A 214 -10.68 1.55 -30.24
N PHE A 215 -11.53 2.06 -29.35
CA PHE A 215 -11.31 3.34 -28.67
C PHE A 215 -10.05 3.30 -27.80
N PHE A 216 -9.85 2.23 -27.02
CA PHE A 216 -8.68 2.05 -26.16
C PHE A 216 -7.39 1.99 -26.96
N ASN A 217 -7.38 1.23 -28.06
CA ASN A 217 -6.21 1.13 -28.95
C ASN A 217 -5.83 2.46 -29.61
N LYS A 218 -6.71 3.46 -29.62
CA LYS A 218 -6.47 4.79 -30.20
C LYS A 218 -6.15 5.85 -29.17
N HIS A 219 -6.86 5.86 -28.04
CA HIS A 219 -6.85 6.99 -27.10
C HIS A 219 -6.21 6.67 -25.75
N SER A 220 -5.79 5.43 -25.51
CA SER A 220 -5.07 5.07 -24.27
C SER A 220 -3.67 5.68 -24.23
N GLU A 221 -3.18 5.93 -23.01
CA GLU A 221 -1.79 6.31 -22.79
C GLU A 221 -0.85 5.22 -23.31
N LEU A 222 -1.21 3.94 -23.11
CA LEU A 222 -0.46 2.83 -23.68
C LEU A 222 -0.32 2.91 -25.20
N ALA A 223 -1.39 3.26 -25.92
CA ALA A 223 -1.36 3.43 -27.38
C ALA A 223 -0.50 4.62 -27.83
N SER A 224 -0.42 5.67 -27.02
CA SER A 224 0.54 6.77 -27.27
C SER A 224 2.00 6.35 -27.04
N LEU A 225 2.23 5.44 -26.08
CA LEU A 225 3.56 4.94 -25.74
C LEU A 225 4.04 3.88 -26.73
N PHE A 226 3.13 3.10 -27.31
CA PHE A 226 3.42 2.07 -28.29
C PHE A 226 2.56 2.25 -29.54
N ARG A 227 3.19 2.42 -30.71
CA ARG A 227 2.47 2.41 -31.99
C ARG A 227 1.87 1.00 -32.18
N LEU A 228 0.61 0.82 -31.78
CA LEU A 228 -0.08 -0.46 -31.94
C LEU A 228 -0.34 -0.71 -33.44
N PRO A 229 -0.16 -1.95 -33.94
CA PRO A 229 -0.39 -2.27 -35.35
C PRO A 229 -1.82 -1.89 -35.78
N GLY A 230 -1.96 -1.13 -36.87
CA GLY A 230 -3.26 -0.67 -37.40
C GLY A 230 -3.66 0.78 -37.05
N ASN A 231 -2.77 1.56 -36.44
CA ASN A 231 -2.97 2.98 -36.15
C ASN A 231 -2.04 3.87 -37.01
N ASP A 232 -2.54 4.34 -38.14
CA ASP A 232 -1.96 5.49 -38.85
C ASP A 232 -2.46 6.77 -38.16
N ILE A 233 -1.65 7.33 -37.26
CA ILE A 233 -1.98 8.55 -36.52
C ILE A 233 -1.96 9.72 -37.52
N THR A 234 -3.09 10.39 -37.72
CA THR A 234 -3.14 11.63 -38.49
C THR A 234 -2.57 12.78 -37.65
N GLU A 235 -1.82 13.68 -38.29
CA GLU A 235 -1.08 14.79 -37.64
C GLU A 235 -1.93 15.71 -36.74
N GLN A 236 -3.25 15.68 -36.87
CA GLN A 236 -4.18 16.50 -36.08
C GLN A 236 -4.44 15.97 -34.66
N GLU A 237 -4.22 14.68 -34.37
CA GLU A 237 -4.37 14.12 -33.01
C GLU A 237 -3.12 14.34 -32.13
N ILE A 238 -2.07 14.94 -32.69
CA ILE A 238 -0.77 15.23 -32.04
C ILE A 238 -0.76 16.64 -31.38
N LEU A 239 -1.90 17.36 -31.34
CA LEU A 239 -1.94 18.71 -30.75
C LEU A 239 -1.85 18.75 -29.22
N GLY A 240 -1.84 17.60 -28.54
CA GLY A 240 -1.63 17.48 -27.10
C GLY A 240 -0.19 17.20 -26.66
N MET A 241 0.75 16.98 -27.59
CA MET A 241 2.14 16.60 -27.27
C MET A 241 3.14 17.62 -27.82
N GLN A 242 3.31 18.71 -27.09
CA GLN A 242 4.34 19.74 -27.31
C GLN A 242 5.78 19.25 -27.12
N THR A 243 6.05 17.96 -26.95
CA THR A 243 7.43 17.44 -26.87
C THR A 243 8.16 17.51 -28.21
N ARG A 244 7.46 17.46 -29.36
CA ARG A 244 8.13 17.56 -30.67
C ARG A 244 8.56 18.99 -31.00
N SER A 245 7.73 19.99 -30.65
CA SER A 245 8.05 21.40 -30.88
C SER A 245 9.19 21.88 -29.96
N SER A 246 9.19 21.49 -28.68
CA SER A 246 10.26 21.88 -27.75
C SER A 246 11.61 21.26 -28.09
N VAL A 247 11.63 20.00 -28.55
CA VAL A 247 12.88 19.34 -29.00
C VAL A 247 13.39 19.98 -30.29
N MET A 248 12.50 20.35 -31.23
CA MET A 248 12.88 21.08 -32.44
C MET A 248 13.45 22.47 -32.10
N GLN A 249 12.87 23.17 -31.14
CA GLN A 249 13.30 24.52 -30.76
C GLN A 249 14.65 24.54 -30.01
N GLU A 250 14.93 23.52 -29.18
CA GLU A 250 16.25 23.32 -28.57
C GLU A 250 17.29 22.86 -29.62
N LEU A 251 16.89 22.05 -30.61
CA LEU A 251 17.77 21.67 -31.73
C LEU A 251 18.12 22.88 -32.61
N GLU A 252 17.15 23.76 -32.90
CA GLU A 252 17.35 24.99 -33.66
C GLU A 252 18.27 25.97 -32.92
N GLN A 253 18.15 26.09 -31.60
CA GLN A 253 19.04 26.91 -30.76
C GLN A 253 20.46 26.36 -30.68
N ARG A 254 20.66 25.04 -30.78
CA ARG A 254 21.99 24.41 -30.71
C ARG A 254 22.66 24.21 -32.07
N LEU A 255 21.88 24.09 -33.16
CA LEU A 255 22.39 23.78 -34.51
C LEU A 255 22.37 24.97 -35.48
N GLY A 256 21.98 26.16 -35.03
CA GLY A 256 22.28 27.40 -35.75
C GLY A 256 21.45 27.65 -37.01
N GLY A 257 20.19 27.20 -37.05
CA GLY A 257 19.20 27.66 -38.02
C GLY A 257 18.46 26.56 -38.82
N PRO A 258 17.41 26.94 -39.57
CA PRO A 258 16.38 26.02 -40.07
C PRO A 258 16.86 25.01 -41.13
N GLY A 259 18.04 25.21 -41.73
CA GLY A 259 18.57 24.35 -42.79
C GLY A 259 19.30 23.10 -42.32
N ALA A 260 19.95 23.13 -41.15
CA ALA A 260 20.80 22.02 -40.67
C ALA A 260 19.99 20.88 -40.01
N ALA A 261 18.88 21.22 -39.35
CA ALA A 261 18.00 20.24 -38.69
C ALA A 261 17.25 19.36 -39.69
N GLN A 262 16.87 19.90 -40.86
CA GLN A 262 16.15 19.16 -41.89
C GLN A 262 17.04 18.16 -42.65
N GLN A 263 18.32 18.51 -42.88
CA GLN A 263 19.32 17.61 -43.47
C GLN A 263 19.82 16.53 -42.50
N ALA A 264 19.98 16.85 -41.21
CA ALA A 264 20.39 15.88 -40.19
C ALA A 264 19.31 14.81 -39.92
N VAL A 265 18.02 15.16 -40.09
CA VAL A 265 16.89 14.23 -39.93
C VAL A 265 16.69 13.35 -41.18
N GLN A 266 17.02 13.83 -42.38
CA GLN A 266 16.95 13.03 -43.62
C GLN A 266 18.11 12.03 -43.76
N GLN A 267 19.31 12.34 -43.27
CA GLN A 267 20.44 11.40 -43.28
C GLN A 267 20.44 10.39 -42.12
N GLY A 268 19.63 10.61 -41.08
CA GLY A 268 19.47 9.67 -39.95
C GLY A 268 18.57 8.45 -40.22
N MET A 269 18.07 8.29 -41.45
CA MET A 269 17.00 7.33 -41.79
C MET A 269 17.51 5.95 -42.24
N GLU A 270 18.82 5.68 -42.21
CA GLU A 270 19.42 4.40 -42.66
C GLU A 270 19.80 3.41 -41.54
N GLN A 271 19.49 3.66 -40.26
CA GLN A 271 19.74 2.66 -39.22
C GLN A 271 18.57 2.53 -38.25
N GLY A 272 17.96 1.35 -38.23
CA GLY A 272 16.95 0.89 -37.24
C GLY A 272 17.42 0.88 -35.77
N GLN A 273 18.55 1.53 -35.45
CA GLN A 273 19.02 1.79 -34.09
C GLN A 273 18.26 2.94 -33.43
N GLY A 274 17.73 3.91 -34.20
CA GLY A 274 16.92 5.03 -33.65
C GLY A 274 15.58 4.57 -33.06
N GLU A 275 14.91 3.60 -33.71
CA GLU A 275 13.70 2.98 -33.17
C GLU A 275 14.02 2.16 -31.92
N LEU A 276 15.09 1.36 -31.91
CA LEU A 276 15.53 0.60 -30.73
C LEU A 276 15.91 1.51 -29.56
N GLN A 277 16.58 2.64 -29.80
CA GLN A 277 16.92 3.59 -28.74
C GLN A 277 15.70 4.38 -28.27
N SER A 278 14.75 4.68 -29.16
CA SER A 278 13.46 5.27 -28.77
C SER A 278 12.60 4.29 -27.97
N LEU A 279 12.60 3.00 -28.34
CA LEU A 279 11.94 1.92 -27.62
C LEU A 279 12.64 1.64 -26.29
N GLN A 280 13.97 1.68 -26.25
CA GLN A 280 14.76 1.55 -25.03
C GLN A 280 14.52 2.74 -24.10
N ASN A 281 14.42 3.96 -24.63
CA ASN A 281 14.09 5.14 -23.83
C ASN A 281 12.64 5.11 -23.35
N ARG A 282 11.66 4.70 -24.18
CA ARG A 282 10.26 4.50 -23.77
C ARG A 282 10.13 3.38 -22.75
N LEU A 283 10.84 2.28 -22.95
CA LEU A 283 10.91 1.15 -22.02
C LEU A 283 11.58 1.58 -20.73
N ASN A 284 12.65 2.37 -20.77
CA ASN A 284 13.30 2.91 -19.58
C ASN A 284 12.41 3.91 -18.86
N ASN A 285 11.63 4.75 -19.54
CA ASN A 285 10.66 5.63 -18.89
C ASN A 285 9.50 4.83 -18.27
N LEU A 286 9.10 3.72 -18.91
CA LEU A 286 8.17 2.75 -18.35
C LEU A 286 8.77 1.99 -17.16
N THR A 287 10.02 1.56 -17.18
CA THR A 287 10.61 0.69 -16.14
C THR A 287 11.24 1.47 -14.99
N SER A 288 11.73 2.69 -15.23
CA SER A 288 12.28 3.60 -14.21
C SER A 288 11.21 4.53 -13.62
N GLY A 289 10.11 4.77 -14.34
CA GLY A 289 8.96 5.55 -13.89
C GLY A 289 7.77 4.72 -13.40
N SER A 290 7.60 3.46 -13.82
CA SER A 290 6.50 2.61 -13.33
C SER A 290 6.68 2.32 -11.84
N MET A 291 5.79 2.92 -11.06
CA MET A 291 5.65 2.59 -9.65
C MET A 291 5.23 1.12 -9.51
N GLY A 292 6.18 0.27 -9.12
CA GLY A 292 5.97 -1.17 -8.99
C GLY A 292 7.12 -2.00 -9.56
N ASN A 293 8.00 -1.43 -10.38
CA ASN A 293 9.21 -2.11 -10.80
C ASN A 293 10.41 -1.59 -10.00
N SER A 294 10.67 -2.22 -8.87
CA SER A 294 11.80 -1.86 -8.02
C SER A 294 13.03 -2.68 -8.39
N ASP A 295 13.95 -2.07 -9.14
CA ASP A 295 15.38 -2.32 -8.91
C ASP A 295 15.68 -1.80 -7.50
N ALA A 296 15.35 -2.64 -6.53
CA ALA A 296 15.51 -2.39 -5.13
C ALA A 296 16.99 -2.58 -4.82
N SER A 297 17.76 -1.48 -4.92
CA SER A 297 19.04 -1.40 -4.23
C SER A 297 18.82 -1.89 -2.79
N ILE A 298 19.32 -3.09 -2.49
CA ILE A 298 19.05 -3.78 -1.23
C ILE A 298 19.56 -2.86 -0.12
N PRO A 299 18.68 -2.41 0.79
CA PRO A 299 19.10 -1.52 1.85
C PRO A 299 20.11 -2.23 2.76
N ASN A 300 21.13 -1.52 3.22
CA ASN A 300 22.08 -2.03 4.22
C ASN A 300 21.47 -2.12 5.65
N PHE A 301 20.15 -2.32 5.75
CA PHE A 301 19.39 -2.49 6.99
C PHE A 301 18.18 -3.40 6.73
N SER A 302 17.71 -4.13 7.75
CA SER A 302 16.50 -4.97 7.64
C SER A 302 15.22 -4.11 7.58
N PRO A 303 14.48 -4.09 6.47
CA PRO A 303 13.25 -3.32 6.35
C PRO A 303 12.11 -3.85 7.23
N ASN A 304 11.25 -2.95 7.72
CA ASN A 304 9.99 -3.34 8.36
C ASN A 304 8.81 -3.04 7.41
N PRO A 305 8.24 -4.06 6.74
CA PRO A 305 7.16 -3.87 5.78
C PRO A 305 5.83 -3.45 6.42
N GLN A 306 5.71 -3.52 7.75
CA GLN A 306 4.50 -3.00 8.42
C GLN A 306 4.46 -1.48 8.37
N LYS A 307 5.60 -0.79 8.25
CA LYS A 307 5.65 0.68 8.33
C LYS A 307 4.88 1.39 7.21
N THR A 308 4.74 0.76 6.05
CA THR A 308 4.03 1.31 4.89
C THR A 308 2.53 1.04 4.93
N LYS A 309 2.10 0.04 5.71
CA LYS A 309 0.69 -0.37 5.84
C LYS A 309 -0.11 0.57 6.72
N SER A 310 -1.41 0.70 6.42
CA SER A 310 -2.36 1.45 7.24
C SER A 310 -2.54 0.81 8.63
N LEU A 311 -3.07 1.57 9.60
CA LEU A 311 -3.33 1.04 10.93
C LEU A 311 -4.29 -0.15 10.89
N VAL A 312 -5.32 -0.10 10.03
CA VAL A 312 -6.31 -1.17 9.87
C VAL A 312 -5.69 -2.43 9.27
N GLN A 313 -4.80 -2.29 8.27
CA GLN A 313 -4.09 -3.44 7.67
C GLN A 313 -3.13 -4.13 8.63
N ARG A 314 -2.76 -3.47 9.74
CA ARG A 314 -1.93 -4.06 10.79
C ARG A 314 -2.75 -4.80 11.85
N ILE A 315 -4.07 -4.68 11.83
CA ILE A 315 -4.96 -5.44 12.71
C ILE A 315 -5.14 -6.85 12.13
N GLU A 316 -4.86 -7.86 12.93
CA GLU A 316 -5.22 -9.26 12.67
C GLU A 316 -6.35 -9.67 13.61
N LEU A 317 -7.47 -10.08 13.03
CA LEU A 317 -8.52 -10.77 13.77
C LEU A 317 -8.16 -12.25 13.83
N GLY A 318 -8.41 -12.88 14.96
CA GLY A 318 -8.12 -14.29 15.15
C GLY A 318 -9.11 -14.95 16.09
N ALA A 319 -9.49 -16.17 15.76
CA ALA A 319 -10.24 -17.05 16.65
C ALA A 319 -9.30 -18.15 17.14
N ASN A 320 -9.37 -18.48 18.43
CA ASN A 320 -8.55 -19.51 19.05
C ASN A 320 -9.45 -20.54 19.71
N LEU A 321 -9.11 -21.81 19.56
CA LEU A 321 -9.74 -22.92 20.26
C LEU A 321 -8.68 -23.58 21.13
N GLN A 322 -8.92 -23.63 22.43
CA GLN A 322 -8.05 -24.29 23.39
C GLN A 322 -8.90 -25.24 24.25
N SER A 323 -8.51 -26.50 24.35
CA SER A 323 -9.22 -27.48 25.17
C SER A 323 -8.44 -27.78 26.44
N ALA A 324 -9.10 -27.81 27.58
CA ALA A 324 -8.50 -28.23 28.85
C ALA A 324 -8.89 -29.68 29.14
N LYS A 325 -7.88 -30.49 29.47
CA LYS A 325 -8.04 -31.89 29.91
C LYS A 325 -7.71 -31.96 31.40
N PRO A 326 -8.65 -32.35 32.28
CA PRO A 326 -8.39 -32.37 33.71
C PRO A 326 -8.20 -33.75 34.31
N ASN A 327 -8.31 -34.85 33.54
CA ASN A 327 -7.74 -36.20 33.81
C ASN A 327 -8.45 -37.31 32.99
N GLY A 328 -8.49 -37.22 31.66
CA GLY A 328 -9.14 -38.22 30.81
C GLY A 328 -8.85 -38.06 29.31
N PHE A 329 -9.27 -39.03 28.49
CA PHE A 329 -9.07 -39.00 27.03
C PHE A 329 -9.84 -37.85 26.34
N PHE A 330 -10.98 -37.42 26.91
CA PHE A 330 -11.88 -36.41 26.35
C PHE A 330 -11.77 -35.04 27.05
N PRO A 331 -11.92 -33.91 26.32
CA PRO A 331 -11.90 -32.58 26.92
C PRO A 331 -13.23 -32.28 27.64
N ILE A 332 -13.18 -31.84 28.89
CA ILE A 332 -14.41 -31.46 29.62
C ILE A 332 -14.77 -29.97 29.43
N THR A 333 -13.80 -29.14 29.06
CA THR A 333 -14.01 -27.73 28.74
C THR A 333 -13.25 -27.31 27.49
N THR A 334 -13.86 -26.43 26.71
CA THR A 334 -13.26 -25.78 25.55
C THR A 334 -13.38 -24.27 25.69
N ASP A 335 -12.23 -23.60 25.57
CA ASP A 335 -12.13 -22.16 25.49
C ASP A 335 -12.22 -21.73 24.03
N ILE A 336 -13.23 -20.93 23.71
CA ILE A 336 -13.36 -20.23 22.44
C ILE A 336 -12.90 -18.80 22.65
N GLY A 337 -11.77 -18.44 22.04
CA GLY A 337 -11.19 -17.11 22.11
C GLY A 337 -11.41 -16.31 20.83
N LEU A 338 -11.81 -15.05 20.94
CA LEU A 338 -11.73 -14.06 19.87
C LEU A 338 -10.67 -13.03 20.23
N SER A 339 -9.90 -12.57 19.24
CA SER A 339 -8.81 -11.64 19.48
C SER A 339 -8.60 -10.67 18.33
N ALA A 340 -8.13 -9.47 18.67
CA ALA A 340 -7.67 -8.45 17.76
C ALA A 340 -6.22 -8.09 18.11
N GLY A 341 -5.29 -8.39 17.22
CA GLY A 341 -3.86 -8.12 17.38
C GLY A 341 -3.37 -7.04 16.42
N TYR A 342 -2.56 -6.10 16.90
CA TYR A 342 -1.87 -5.08 16.12
C TYR A 342 -0.41 -5.46 15.86
N LYS A 343 -0.04 -5.57 14.58
CA LYS A 343 1.34 -5.84 14.12
C LYS A 343 2.21 -4.59 14.20
N ILE A 344 3.02 -4.49 15.25
CA ILE A 344 4.04 -3.43 15.40
C ILE A 344 5.15 -3.62 14.35
N THR A 345 5.52 -4.88 14.11
CA THR A 345 6.51 -5.30 13.11
C THR A 345 6.11 -6.70 12.63
N SER A 346 6.67 -7.20 11.53
CA SER A 346 6.43 -8.60 11.09
C SER A 346 6.72 -9.66 12.16
N ASN A 347 7.50 -9.30 13.18
CA ASN A 347 7.94 -10.17 14.27
C ASN A 347 7.38 -9.76 15.64
N LYS A 348 6.51 -8.74 15.72
CA LYS A 348 5.98 -8.23 17.00
C LYS A 348 4.50 -7.92 16.88
N VAL A 349 3.68 -8.55 17.72
CA VAL A 349 2.22 -8.36 17.75
C VAL A 349 1.79 -8.08 19.17
N ILE A 350 1.00 -7.03 19.37
CA ILE A 350 0.32 -6.75 20.65
C ILE A 350 -1.17 -6.85 20.42
N GLY A 351 -1.95 -7.42 21.32
CA GLY A 351 -3.39 -7.56 21.08
C GLY A 351 -4.21 -7.70 22.34
N ILE A 352 -5.51 -7.63 22.13
CA ILE A 352 -6.53 -7.94 23.13
C ILE A 352 -7.38 -9.10 22.66
N GLY A 353 -8.02 -9.78 23.58
CA GLY A 353 -8.95 -10.85 23.27
C GLY A 353 -9.96 -11.07 24.37
N LEU A 354 -11.06 -11.69 23.98
CA LEU A 354 -12.07 -12.25 24.85
C LEU A 354 -12.05 -13.77 24.69
N SER A 355 -12.44 -14.47 25.73
CA SER A 355 -12.56 -15.92 25.73
C SER A 355 -13.83 -16.32 26.44
N TYR A 356 -14.49 -17.35 25.93
CA TYR A 356 -15.67 -17.94 26.51
C TYR A 356 -15.42 -19.43 26.73
N LYS A 357 -15.64 -19.88 27.96
CA LYS A 357 -15.37 -21.25 28.37
C LYS A 357 -16.66 -22.05 28.34
N ILE A 358 -16.71 -23.08 27.52
CA ILE A 358 -17.83 -24.01 27.41
C ILE A 358 -17.47 -25.29 28.15
N GLY A 359 -18.34 -25.75 29.04
CA GLY A 359 -18.29 -27.09 29.61
C GLY A 359 -19.12 -28.05 28.75
N TRP A 360 -18.56 -29.24 28.51
CA TRP A 360 -19.21 -30.29 27.71
C TRP A 360 -19.86 -31.39 28.57
N GLY A 361 -19.61 -31.41 29.88
CA GLY A 361 -20.07 -32.47 30.79
C GLY A 361 -18.93 -33.41 31.20
N GLN A 362 -19.30 -34.56 31.78
CA GLN A 362 -18.32 -35.51 32.36
C GLN A 362 -17.85 -36.58 31.36
N ASP A 363 -18.69 -36.98 30.40
CA ASP A 363 -18.39 -38.01 29.38
C ASP A 363 -19.26 -37.88 28.10
N ILE A 364 -19.07 -38.77 27.12
CA ILE A 364 -19.80 -38.78 25.83
C ILE A 364 -21.30 -39.11 26.03
N LYS A 365 -21.68 -39.74 27.14
CA LYS A 365 -23.07 -40.12 27.42
C LYS A 365 -23.84 -39.02 28.15
N HIS A 366 -23.14 -38.08 28.79
CA HIS A 366 -23.70 -36.97 29.57
C HIS A 366 -23.21 -35.62 29.04
N ILE A 367 -23.50 -35.35 27.77
CA ILE A 367 -23.18 -34.05 27.15
C ILE A 367 -24.13 -33.00 27.73
N ASN A 368 -23.57 -32.05 28.48
CA ASN A 368 -24.32 -30.89 28.98
C ASN A 368 -23.54 -29.61 28.69
N ILE A 369 -24.08 -28.80 27.79
CA ILE A 369 -23.47 -27.53 27.37
C ILE A 369 -23.74 -26.51 28.47
N THR A 370 -22.67 -26.08 29.14
CA THR A 370 -22.75 -25.12 30.25
C THR A 370 -21.79 -23.97 30.03
N SER A 371 -22.21 -22.75 30.34
CA SER A 371 -21.34 -21.59 30.42
C SER A 371 -20.45 -21.76 31.65
N GLN A 372 -19.14 -21.94 31.46
CA GLN A 372 -18.19 -22.20 32.55
C GLN A 372 -17.24 -21.02 32.82
N GLY A 373 -17.34 -19.95 32.02
CA GLY A 373 -16.54 -18.75 32.27
C GLY A 373 -16.40 -17.79 31.10
N VAL A 374 -15.88 -16.61 31.40
CA VAL A 374 -15.48 -15.59 30.43
C VAL A 374 -14.10 -15.08 30.84
N GLY A 375 -13.25 -14.76 29.88
CA GLY A 375 -11.95 -14.16 30.17
C GLY A 375 -11.62 -13.02 29.21
N LEU A 376 -11.01 -11.97 29.74
CA LEU A 376 -10.36 -10.93 28.95
C LEU A 376 -8.86 -11.15 28.97
N ARG A 377 -8.19 -10.90 27.84
CA ARG A 377 -6.74 -11.03 27.73
C ARG A 377 -6.14 -9.88 26.97
N SER A 378 -4.96 -9.45 27.38
CA SER A 378 -4.03 -8.68 26.57
C SER A 378 -2.76 -9.50 26.39
N TYR A 379 -2.10 -9.38 25.23
CA TYR A 379 -0.93 -10.19 24.92
C TYR A 379 0.09 -9.43 24.06
N LEU A 380 1.35 -9.80 24.20
CA LEU A 380 2.50 -9.33 23.42
C LEU A 380 3.30 -10.56 22.98
N ASP A 381 3.40 -10.75 21.67
CA ASP A 381 4.15 -11.82 21.03
C ASP A 381 5.34 -11.26 20.26
N ILE A 382 6.55 -11.72 20.58
CA ILE A 382 7.80 -11.34 19.91
C ILE A 382 8.45 -12.59 19.31
N LYS A 383 8.60 -12.63 17.98
CA LYS A 383 9.25 -13.74 17.27
C LYS A 383 10.75 -13.74 17.56
N LEU A 384 11.26 -14.86 18.06
CA LEU A 384 12.69 -15.07 18.27
C LEU A 384 13.36 -15.62 17.01
N LYS A 385 13.05 -16.88 16.66
CA LYS A 385 13.63 -17.57 15.52
C LYS A 385 12.71 -18.71 15.07
N GLY A 386 12.58 -18.90 13.76
CA GLY A 386 11.76 -19.97 13.19
C GLY A 386 10.31 -19.89 13.66
N SER A 387 9.84 -20.96 14.31
CA SER A 387 8.49 -21.09 14.89
C SER A 387 8.40 -20.68 16.36
N ILE A 388 9.49 -20.21 16.99
CA ILE A 388 9.54 -19.89 18.42
C ILE A 388 9.31 -18.39 18.67
N TRP A 389 8.44 -18.09 19.63
CA TRP A 389 8.03 -16.76 20.04
C TRP A 389 8.17 -16.63 21.56
N ILE A 390 8.55 -15.44 22.03
CA ILE A 390 8.34 -15.01 23.41
C ILE A 390 6.93 -14.45 23.48
N SER A 391 6.14 -14.95 24.42
CA SER A 391 4.77 -14.52 24.65
C SER A 391 4.66 -13.98 26.07
N GLY A 392 4.08 -12.80 26.20
CA GLY A 392 3.66 -12.23 27.48
C GLY A 392 2.20 -11.81 27.40
N GLY A 393 1.48 -11.79 28.51
CA GLY A 393 0.10 -11.34 28.52
C GLY A 393 -0.50 -11.22 29.90
N PHE A 394 -1.55 -10.43 30.01
CA PHE A 394 -2.36 -10.31 31.21
C PHE A 394 -3.74 -10.88 30.92
N GLU A 395 -4.22 -11.79 31.77
CA GLU A 395 -5.53 -12.42 31.66
C GLU A 395 -6.36 -12.11 32.90
N TYR A 396 -7.63 -11.80 32.69
CA TYR A 396 -8.64 -11.61 33.72
C TYR A 396 -9.78 -12.58 33.46
N ASN A 397 -9.89 -13.62 34.28
CA ASN A 397 -10.78 -14.75 34.03
C ASN A 397 -11.86 -14.86 35.11
N TYR A 398 -13.12 -14.91 34.69
CA TYR A 398 -14.25 -15.34 35.49
C TYR A 398 -14.45 -16.84 35.30
N MET A 399 -14.19 -17.65 36.33
CA MET A 399 -14.19 -19.11 36.26
C MET A 399 -15.31 -19.74 37.09
N GLN A 400 -16.53 -19.24 36.94
CA GLN A 400 -17.72 -19.80 37.59
C GLN A 400 -18.80 -20.07 36.55
N ALA A 401 -19.61 -21.11 36.79
CA ALA A 401 -20.75 -21.39 35.93
C ALA A 401 -21.84 -20.33 36.15
N PHE A 402 -22.39 -19.79 35.06
CA PHE A 402 -23.44 -18.76 35.12
C PHE A 402 -24.57 -19.05 34.13
N LYS A 403 -25.78 -18.63 34.50
CA LYS A 403 -26.99 -18.77 33.67
C LYS A 403 -27.36 -17.48 32.92
N ASP A 404 -26.91 -16.32 33.40
CA ASP A 404 -27.17 -15.00 32.81
C ASP A 404 -25.91 -14.12 32.89
N LEU A 405 -25.71 -13.25 31.89
CA LEU A 405 -24.62 -12.28 31.83
C LEU A 405 -24.75 -11.19 32.90
N GLN A 406 -25.96 -10.91 33.40
CA GLN A 406 -26.18 -9.94 34.49
C GLN A 406 -25.53 -10.37 35.81
N THR A 407 -25.27 -11.68 36.00
CA THR A 407 -24.63 -12.21 37.21
C THR A 407 -23.13 -11.86 37.27
N LEU A 408 -22.50 -11.56 36.13
CA LEU A 408 -21.07 -11.24 36.02
C LEU A 408 -20.68 -9.90 36.70
N HIS A 409 -21.61 -8.95 36.81
CA HIS A 409 -21.36 -7.64 37.44
C HIS A 409 -21.52 -7.63 38.96
N LYS A 410 -22.24 -8.60 39.54
CA LYS A 410 -22.55 -8.61 40.99
C LYS A 410 -21.46 -9.24 41.86
N ASN A 411 -20.60 -10.07 41.27
CA ASN A 411 -19.53 -10.77 41.97
C ASN A 411 -18.18 -10.39 41.34
N VAL A 412 -17.64 -9.22 41.70
CA VAL A 412 -16.36 -8.72 41.16
C VAL A 412 -15.16 -9.46 41.80
N ASP A 413 -15.30 -9.95 43.03
CA ASP A 413 -14.23 -10.59 43.81
C ASP A 413 -13.82 -12.01 43.35
N VAL A 414 -14.52 -12.59 42.38
CA VAL A 414 -14.28 -13.95 41.88
C VAL A 414 -13.51 -13.99 40.56
N TRP A 415 -13.13 -12.83 40.03
CA TRP A 415 -12.27 -12.75 38.86
C TRP A 415 -10.81 -13.01 39.24
N GLN A 416 -10.14 -13.84 38.44
CA GLN A 416 -8.76 -14.23 38.66
C GLN A 416 -7.84 -13.53 37.65
N GLU A 417 -6.84 -12.82 38.19
CA GLU A 417 -5.77 -12.20 37.42
C GLU A 417 -4.62 -13.18 37.19
N SER A 418 -4.07 -13.17 35.99
CA SER A 418 -2.85 -13.92 35.64
C SER A 418 -1.94 -13.04 34.79
N ALA A 419 -0.67 -12.95 35.17
CA ALA A 419 0.35 -12.28 34.35
C ALA A 419 1.31 -13.33 33.81
N LEU A 420 1.13 -13.68 32.54
CA LEU A 420 1.81 -14.79 31.89
C LEU A 420 3.02 -14.29 31.12
N ILE A 421 4.14 -15.00 31.24
CA ILE A 421 5.33 -14.82 30.40
C ILE A 421 5.96 -16.16 30.07
N GLY A 422 6.37 -16.38 28.83
CA GLY A 422 7.02 -17.62 28.46
C GLY A 422 7.27 -17.78 26.97
N LEU A 423 7.34 -19.03 26.53
CA LEU A 423 7.68 -19.41 25.17
C LEU A 423 6.50 -20.08 24.47
N THR A 424 6.28 -19.69 23.22
CA THR A 424 5.26 -20.26 22.34
C THR A 424 5.89 -20.76 21.06
N LYS A 425 5.65 -22.02 20.73
CA LYS A 425 5.97 -22.61 19.41
C LYS A 425 4.72 -22.58 18.53
N LYS A 426 4.73 -21.78 17.47
CA LYS A 426 3.65 -21.65 16.48
C LYS A 426 3.97 -22.45 15.22
N THR A 427 3.20 -23.50 14.94
CA THR A 427 3.40 -24.39 13.79
C THR A 427 2.17 -24.40 12.91
N LYS A 428 2.33 -24.19 11.61
CA LYS A 428 1.22 -24.24 10.65
C LYS A 428 0.86 -25.69 10.33
N ILE A 429 -0.41 -26.06 10.50
CA ILE A 429 -0.96 -27.37 10.17
C ILE A 429 -2.14 -27.12 9.23
N GLY A 430 -1.92 -27.26 7.93
CA GLY A 430 -2.90 -26.92 6.89
C GLY A 430 -3.30 -25.44 6.92
N LYS A 431 -4.59 -25.16 7.09
CA LYS A 431 -5.15 -23.80 7.19
C LYS A 431 -5.10 -23.22 8.62
N THR A 432 -4.76 -24.04 9.62
CA THR A 432 -4.81 -23.68 11.03
C THR A 432 -3.39 -23.56 11.60
N THR A 433 -3.20 -22.72 12.60
CA THR A 433 -1.92 -22.62 13.33
C THR A 433 -2.05 -23.31 14.68
N SER A 434 -1.26 -24.35 14.93
CA SER A 434 -1.14 -24.96 16.25
C SER A 434 -0.13 -24.19 17.10
N ASN A 435 -0.52 -23.85 18.32
CA ASN A 435 0.31 -23.16 19.29
C ASN A 435 0.55 -24.08 20.49
N VAL A 436 1.83 -24.34 20.78
CA VAL A 436 2.27 -25.01 22.00
C VAL A 436 2.94 -23.98 22.88
N GLN A 437 2.43 -23.74 24.08
CA GLN A 437 2.87 -22.66 24.97
C GLN A 437 3.33 -23.23 26.31
N LEU A 438 4.46 -22.75 26.80
CA LEU A 438 4.93 -22.94 28.15
C LEU A 438 5.06 -21.57 28.80
N LEU A 439 4.18 -21.29 29.75
CA LEU A 439 4.02 -19.97 30.36
C LEU A 439 4.27 -20.05 31.86
N TYR A 440 4.94 -19.06 32.42
CA TYR A 440 5.04 -18.82 33.85
C TYR A 440 4.04 -17.74 34.22
N ASP A 441 3.22 -17.99 35.24
CA ASP A 441 2.28 -17.02 35.79
C ASP A 441 2.90 -16.31 36.98
N VAL A 442 3.21 -15.02 36.84
CA VAL A 442 3.83 -14.21 37.89
C VAL A 442 2.88 -14.01 39.08
N LEU A 443 1.57 -14.02 38.84
CA LEU A 443 0.55 -13.76 39.86
C LEU A 443 -0.03 -15.05 40.47
N TRP A 444 0.62 -16.20 40.25
CA TRP A 444 0.08 -17.51 40.67
C TRP A 444 -0.26 -17.62 42.17
N LYS A 445 0.51 -16.93 43.03
CA LYS A 445 0.31 -16.90 44.50
C LYS A 445 -0.83 -15.97 44.95
N GLN A 446 -1.28 -15.08 44.08
CA GLN A 446 -2.36 -14.13 44.38
C GLN A 446 -3.73 -14.68 43.96
N GLN A 447 -3.75 -15.79 43.21
CA GLN A 447 -4.97 -16.47 42.81
C GLN A 447 -5.52 -17.31 43.97
N ILE A 448 -6.84 -17.30 44.14
CA ILE A 448 -7.54 -18.11 45.14
C ILE A 448 -8.48 -19.08 44.39
N PRO A 449 -8.26 -20.42 44.49
CA PRO A 449 -7.09 -21.08 45.09
C PRO A 449 -5.80 -20.83 44.29
N ASN A 450 -4.64 -21.05 44.92
CA ASN A 450 -3.32 -20.86 44.29
C ASN A 450 -3.24 -21.64 42.97
N ALA A 451 -2.91 -20.94 41.89
CA ALA A 451 -2.77 -21.57 40.59
C ALA A 451 -1.40 -22.21 40.40
N GLN A 452 -1.29 -23.10 39.41
CA GLN A 452 0.01 -23.66 39.04
C GLN A 452 0.92 -22.56 38.47
N PRO A 453 2.18 -22.45 38.94
CA PRO A 453 3.10 -21.41 38.48
C PRO A 453 3.47 -21.58 37.00
N PHE A 454 3.51 -22.82 36.50
CA PHE A 454 3.75 -23.12 35.10
C PHE A 454 2.46 -23.62 34.44
N LYS A 455 2.07 -22.99 33.34
CA LYS A 455 0.92 -23.35 32.52
C LYS A 455 1.41 -23.86 31.18
N PHE A 456 1.08 -25.12 30.87
CA PHE A 456 1.28 -25.70 29.54
C PHE A 456 -0.03 -25.65 28.76
N ARG A 457 -0.01 -25.05 27.57
CA ARG A 457 -1.22 -24.85 26.75
C ARG A 457 -1.00 -25.32 25.32
N ILE A 458 -1.97 -26.07 24.79
CA ILE A 458 -2.04 -26.41 23.37
C ILE A 458 -3.34 -25.83 22.83
N GLY A 459 -3.24 -25.02 21.78
CA GLY A 459 -4.39 -24.41 21.14
C GLY A 459 -4.23 -24.28 19.64
N TYR A 460 -5.33 -24.00 18.97
CA TYR A 460 -5.40 -23.83 17.53
C TYR A 460 -5.93 -22.44 17.19
N SER A 461 -5.17 -21.69 16.39
CA SER A 461 -5.58 -20.39 15.87
C SER A 461 -6.08 -20.51 14.44
N LEU A 462 -7.25 -19.97 14.20
CA LEU A 462 -7.86 -19.72 12.91
C LEU A 462 -7.63 -18.25 12.59
N LYS A 463 -6.96 -17.98 11.47
CA LYS A 463 -6.67 -16.63 10.96
C LYS A 463 -7.36 -16.44 9.63
#